data_AF-A0A821ZP66-F1
#
_entry.id   AF-A0A821ZP66-F1
#
_cell.length_a   1.000
_cell.length_b   1.000
_cell.length_c   1.000
_cell.angle_alpha   90.00
_cell.angle_beta   90.00
_cell.angle_gamma   90.00
#
_symmetry.space_group_name_H-M   'P 1'
#
loop_
_entity.id
_entity.type
_entity.pdbx_description
1 polymer ?
#
loop_
_entity_poly.entity_id
_entity_poly.type
_entity_poly.pdbx_seq_one_letter_code
_entity_poly.pdbx_strand_id
1 'polypeptide(L)'
;MIDLRQTHIEEFNMLLILLLTDILYQIPRELLNNVLDVTHINTIGTLNINNLFSSSEYLKCMIASLVHAGARIDRDENHSCAFYDKLFNSLSVVLTNQTRSLSSSTINLNCSNPGVISEAKSMVCLEVMQVFIMCPVFYTLAEHPNVNCILKQALERSPAYRSIIDVLENFNADQKTGEQQKDILAPMIGNILKMAIRTLST
;
A
#
# COMPACT_ATOMS: atom_id res chain seq x y z
N MET A 1 3.05 -21.89 -3.09
CA MET A 1 2.66 -20.60 -2.48
C MET A 1 1.76 -20.79 -1.27
N ILE A 2 0.72 -21.62 -1.33
CA ILE A 2 -0.16 -21.90 -0.17
C ILE A 2 0.63 -22.54 0.98
N ASP A 3 1.42 -23.58 0.71
CA ASP A 3 2.24 -24.22 1.76
C ASP A 3 3.29 -23.27 2.35
N LEU A 4 3.88 -22.42 1.50
CA LEU A 4 4.84 -21.41 1.92
C LEU A 4 4.19 -20.29 2.74
N ARG A 5 2.90 -20.02 2.52
CA ARG A 5 2.16 -18.98 3.22
C ARG A 5 1.95 -19.34 4.69
N GLN A 6 1.77 -20.62 5.02
CA GLN A 6 1.57 -21.06 6.40
C GLN A 6 2.69 -20.61 7.34
N THR A 7 3.91 -20.44 6.84
CA THR A 7 5.06 -19.99 7.64
C THR A 7 5.43 -18.51 7.41
N HIS A 8 4.75 -17.82 6.49
CA HIS A 8 5.08 -16.46 6.06
C HIS A 8 3.82 -15.58 5.84
N ILE A 9 2.80 -15.74 6.70
CA ILE A 9 1.49 -15.09 6.53
C ILE A 9 1.64 -13.57 6.45
N GLU A 10 2.43 -12.97 7.33
CA GLU A 10 2.62 -11.52 7.43
C GLU A 10 3.33 -10.96 6.18
N GLU A 11 4.37 -11.64 5.70
CA GLU A 11 5.10 -11.23 4.51
C GLU A 11 4.23 -11.32 3.26
N PHE A 12 3.40 -12.36 3.15
CA PHE A 12 2.43 -12.44 2.06
C PHE A 12 1.33 -11.38 2.18
N ASN A 13 0.94 -10.98 3.39
CA ASN A 13 -0.02 -9.90 3.60
C ASN A 13 0.57 -8.54 3.17
N MET A 14 1.80 -8.24 3.59
CA MET A 14 2.52 -7.04 3.12
C MET A 14 2.70 -7.05 1.61
N LEU A 15 3.08 -8.20 1.03
CA LEU A 15 3.20 -8.36 -0.41
C LEU A 15 1.89 -8.04 -1.13
N LEU A 16 0.75 -8.52 -0.62
CA LEU A 16 -0.55 -8.26 -1.22
C LEU A 16 -0.88 -6.77 -1.24
N ILE A 17 -0.68 -6.06 -0.12
CA ILE A 17 -0.94 -4.62 -0.02
C ILE A 17 -0.03 -3.86 -0.99
N LEU A 18 1.27 -4.18 -1.01
CA LEU A 18 2.23 -3.51 -1.90
C LEU A 18 1.94 -3.79 -3.37
N LEU A 19 1.59 -5.02 -3.74
CA LEU A 19 1.21 -5.38 -5.11
C LEU A 19 -0.03 -4.60 -5.57
N LEU A 20 -1.08 -4.57 -4.74
CA LEU A 20 -2.31 -3.86 -5.07
C LEU A 20 -2.08 -2.35 -5.19
N THR A 21 -1.28 -1.75 -4.32
CA THR A 21 -0.90 -0.34 -4.44
C THR A 21 -0.06 -0.09 -5.70
N ASP A 22 0.88 -0.97 -6.04
CA ASP A 22 1.69 -0.84 -7.25
C ASP A 22 0.88 -1.00 -8.54
N ILE A 23 -0.11 -1.89 -8.56
CA ILE A 23 -1.08 -2.01 -9.66
C ILE A 23 -1.87 -0.71 -9.81
N LEU A 24 -2.33 -0.12 -8.70
CA LEU A 24 -3.18 1.07 -8.75
C LEU A 24 -2.43 2.37 -9.10
N TYR A 25 -1.22 2.53 -8.59
CA TYR A 25 -0.53 3.83 -8.58
C TYR A 25 0.88 3.78 -9.14
N GLN A 26 1.43 2.61 -9.47
CA GLN A 26 2.80 2.42 -9.98
C GLN A 26 3.83 3.06 -9.04
N ILE A 27 4.15 2.37 -7.95
CA ILE A 27 5.03 2.91 -6.90
C ILE A 27 6.41 3.20 -7.52
N PRO A 28 7.02 4.38 -7.28
CA PRO A 28 8.37 4.66 -7.75
C PRO A 28 9.33 3.57 -7.29
N ARG A 29 10.19 3.08 -8.20
CA ARG A 29 11.08 1.96 -7.90
C ARG A 29 12.05 2.22 -6.76
N GLU A 30 12.51 3.46 -6.65
CA GLU A 30 13.35 3.88 -5.55
C GLU A 30 12.65 3.69 -4.19
N LEU A 31 11.40 4.14 -4.08
CA LEU A 31 10.59 3.95 -2.86
C LEU A 31 10.31 2.47 -2.61
N LEU A 32 9.88 1.75 -3.65
CA LEU A 32 9.54 0.34 -3.55
C LEU A 32 10.73 -0.48 -3.06
N ASN A 33 11.92 -0.32 -3.66
CA ASN A 33 13.11 -1.05 -3.25
C ASN A 33 13.47 -0.74 -1.79
N ASN A 34 13.40 0.53 -1.38
CA ASN A 34 13.66 0.92 0.00
C ASN A 34 12.66 0.29 0.97
N VAL A 35 11.37 0.22 0.59
CA VAL A 35 10.34 -0.46 1.37
C VAL A 35 10.63 -1.95 1.49
N LEU A 36 10.99 -2.63 0.40
CA LEU A 36 11.31 -4.07 0.43
C LEU A 36 12.55 -4.37 1.29
N ASP A 37 13.53 -3.47 1.27
CA ASP A 37 14.73 -3.54 2.12
C ASP A 37 14.40 -3.36 3.61
N VAL A 38 13.65 -2.30 3.95
CA VAL A 38 13.29 -1.96 5.34
C VAL A 38 12.35 -3.00 5.96
N THR A 39 11.43 -3.54 5.17
CA THR A 39 10.49 -4.58 5.63
C THR A 39 11.06 -6.00 5.54
N HIS A 40 12.27 -6.15 4.98
CA HIS A 40 12.93 -7.43 4.76
C HIS A 40 12.14 -8.45 3.92
N ILE A 41 11.20 -8.00 3.10
CA ILE A 41 10.37 -8.87 2.25
C ILE A 41 10.94 -9.09 0.84
N ASN A 42 12.19 -8.67 0.59
CA ASN A 42 12.93 -8.95 -0.65
C ASN A 42 12.86 -10.44 -1.07
N THR A 43 12.77 -11.32 -0.08
CA THR A 43 12.55 -12.76 -0.25
C THR A 43 11.47 -13.27 0.68
N ILE A 44 10.56 -14.09 0.17
CA ILE A 44 9.61 -14.86 0.99
C ILE A 44 9.91 -16.33 0.79
N GLY A 45 10.51 -16.98 1.79
CA GLY A 45 11.12 -18.29 1.64
C GLY A 45 12.12 -18.32 0.47
N THR A 46 11.83 -19.12 -0.55
CA THR A 46 12.66 -19.23 -1.77
C THR A 46 12.26 -18.27 -2.89
N LEU A 47 11.21 -17.47 -2.71
CA LEU A 47 10.70 -16.56 -3.73
C LEU A 47 11.42 -15.22 -3.68
N ASN A 48 12.07 -14.82 -4.77
CA ASN A 48 12.60 -13.47 -4.93
C ASN A 48 11.48 -12.52 -5.39
N ILE A 49 11.18 -11.53 -4.55
CA ILE A 49 10.05 -10.62 -4.74
C ILE A 49 10.40 -9.42 -5.63
N ASN A 50 11.67 -9.04 -5.73
CA ASN A 50 12.07 -7.84 -6.47
C ASN A 50 11.66 -7.86 -7.96
N ASN A 51 11.76 -9.03 -8.58
CA ASN A 51 11.40 -9.21 -9.99
C ASN A 51 9.89 -9.16 -10.24
N LEU A 52 9.09 -9.44 -9.21
CA LEU A 52 7.64 -9.48 -9.33
C LEU A 52 7.06 -8.11 -9.69
N PHE A 53 7.54 -7.04 -9.07
CA PHE A 53 7.06 -5.69 -9.34
C PHE A 53 7.44 -5.17 -10.74
N SER A 54 8.39 -5.85 -11.41
CA SER A 54 8.78 -5.60 -12.81
C SER A 54 7.94 -6.36 -13.82
N SER A 55 7.04 -7.21 -13.36
CA SER A 55 6.17 -7.99 -14.22
C SER A 55 5.03 -7.15 -14.80
N SER A 56 4.37 -7.68 -15.83
CA SER A 56 3.17 -7.08 -16.39
C SER A 56 2.07 -6.93 -15.34
N GLU A 57 1.21 -5.94 -15.52
CA GLU A 57 0.05 -5.71 -14.63
C GLU A 57 -0.85 -6.95 -14.52
N TYR A 58 -1.04 -7.66 -15.63
CA TYR A 58 -1.75 -8.93 -15.65
C TYR A 58 -1.13 -9.98 -14.72
N LEU A 59 0.19 -10.17 -14.77
CA LEU A 59 0.89 -11.12 -13.90
C LEU A 59 0.83 -10.68 -12.44
N LYS A 60 0.99 -9.38 -12.15
CA LYS A 60 0.83 -8.82 -10.81
C LYS A 60 -0.59 -9.08 -10.26
N CYS A 61 -1.63 -8.87 -11.06
CA CYS A 61 -3.02 -9.15 -10.68
C CYS A 61 -3.30 -10.63 -10.44
N MET A 62 -2.73 -11.54 -11.26
CA MET A 62 -2.85 -12.98 -11.03
C MET A 62 -2.21 -13.39 -9.70
N ILE A 63 -1.01 -12.88 -9.42
CA ILE A 63 -0.29 -13.20 -8.19
C ILE A 63 -1.00 -12.58 -6.98
N ALA A 64 -1.46 -11.33 -7.07
CA ALA A 64 -2.29 -10.71 -6.05
C ALA A 64 -3.57 -11.52 -5.78
N SER A 65 -4.21 -12.07 -6.83
CA SER A 65 -5.38 -12.92 -6.68
C SER A 65 -5.09 -14.23 -5.94
N LEU A 66 -3.95 -14.85 -6.25
CA LEU A 66 -3.52 -16.07 -5.57
C LEU A 66 -3.18 -15.81 -4.09
N VAL A 67 -2.47 -14.72 -3.79
CA VAL A 67 -2.13 -14.34 -2.42
C VAL A 67 -3.39 -13.97 -1.63
N HIS A 68 -4.33 -13.25 -2.24
CA HIS A 68 -5.62 -12.92 -1.64
C HIS A 68 -6.48 -14.17 -1.36
N ALA A 69 -6.47 -15.17 -2.24
CA ALA A 69 -7.14 -16.44 -1.98
C ALA A 69 -6.55 -17.17 -0.77
N GLY A 70 -5.22 -17.12 -0.60
CA GLY A 70 -4.56 -17.59 0.63
C GLY A 70 -5.02 -16.82 1.86
N ALA A 71 -5.10 -15.49 1.78
CA ALA A 71 -5.59 -14.67 2.90
C ALA A 71 -7.04 -14.97 3.28
N ARG A 72 -7.87 -15.41 2.34
CA ARG A 72 -9.23 -15.88 2.63
C ARG A 72 -9.21 -17.15 3.47
N ILE A 73 -8.36 -18.11 3.11
CA ILE A 73 -8.19 -19.36 3.87
C ILE A 73 -7.74 -19.04 5.30
N ASP A 74 -6.74 -18.17 5.45
CA ASP A 74 -6.23 -17.80 6.77
C ASP A 74 -7.33 -17.19 7.66
N ARG A 75 -8.22 -16.39 7.06
CA ARG A 75 -9.36 -15.78 7.76
C ARG A 75 -10.41 -16.82 8.13
N ASP A 76 -10.76 -17.71 7.20
CA ASP A 76 -11.73 -18.78 7.43
C ASP A 76 -11.24 -19.77 8.51
N GLU A 77 -9.92 -19.93 8.65
CA GLU A 77 -9.26 -20.71 9.70
C GLU A 77 -8.97 -19.92 11.00
N ASN A 78 -9.34 -18.63 11.07
CA ASN A 78 -9.10 -17.73 12.21
C ASN A 78 -7.62 -17.61 12.63
N HIS A 79 -6.69 -17.56 11.68
CA HIS A 79 -5.27 -17.28 12.00
C HIS A 79 -5.10 -15.88 12.58
N SER A 80 -4.26 -15.74 13.61
CA SER A 80 -4.02 -14.48 14.32
C SER A 80 -3.45 -13.36 13.43
N CYS A 81 -2.76 -13.74 12.37
CA CYS A 81 -2.13 -12.83 11.41
C CYS A 81 -3.01 -12.54 10.19
N ALA A 82 -4.27 -13.02 10.17
CA ALA A 82 -5.19 -12.73 9.09
C ALA A 82 -5.54 -11.23 9.03
N PHE A 83 -5.88 -10.73 7.84
CA PHE A 83 -6.35 -9.35 7.71
C PHE A 83 -7.63 -9.12 8.51
N TYR A 84 -7.75 -7.94 9.11
CA TYR A 84 -9.02 -7.51 9.69
C TYR A 84 -10.08 -7.33 8.59
N ASP A 85 -11.35 -7.59 8.93
CA ASP A 85 -12.44 -7.74 7.96
C ASP A 85 -12.57 -6.56 6.99
N LYS A 86 -12.44 -5.33 7.49
CA LYS A 86 -12.61 -4.12 6.68
C LYS A 86 -11.51 -3.99 5.60
N LEU A 87 -10.26 -4.34 5.92
CA LEU A 87 -9.18 -4.37 4.94
C LEU A 87 -9.31 -5.54 3.98
N PHE A 88 -9.63 -6.74 4.48
CA PHE A 88 -9.84 -7.91 3.64
C PHE A 88 -10.90 -7.63 2.54
N ASN A 89 -12.04 -7.07 2.95
CA ASN A 89 -13.11 -6.67 2.02
C ASN A 89 -12.66 -5.57 1.05
N SER A 90 -11.87 -4.61 1.51
CA SER A 90 -11.32 -3.55 0.65
C SER A 90 -10.37 -4.11 -0.41
N LEU A 91 -9.46 -5.01 -0.03
CA LEU A 91 -8.57 -5.72 -0.94
C LEU A 91 -9.36 -6.52 -1.99
N SER A 92 -10.42 -7.22 -1.57
CA SER A 92 -11.33 -7.94 -2.47
C SER A 92 -11.96 -7.02 -3.52
N VAL A 93 -12.49 -5.86 -3.10
CA VAL A 93 -13.14 -4.89 -3.99
C VAL A 93 -12.16 -4.34 -5.01
N VAL A 94 -10.98 -3.89 -4.55
CA VAL A 94 -9.95 -3.33 -5.42
C VAL A 94 -9.47 -4.37 -6.43
N LEU A 95 -9.10 -5.56 -5.97
CA LEU A 95 -8.59 -6.63 -6.82
C LEU A 95 -9.61 -7.09 -7.86
N THR A 96 -10.87 -7.23 -7.47
CA THR A 96 -11.97 -7.58 -8.38
C THR A 96 -12.12 -6.52 -9.47
N ASN A 97 -12.06 -5.24 -9.11
CA ASN A 97 -12.16 -4.14 -10.06
C ASN A 97 -10.98 -4.14 -11.05
N GLN A 98 -9.75 -4.35 -10.57
CA GLN A 98 -8.56 -4.39 -11.43
C GLN A 98 -8.55 -5.59 -12.37
N THR A 99 -8.89 -6.78 -11.85
CA THR A 99 -8.97 -8.00 -12.66
C THR A 99 -10.01 -7.85 -13.77
N ARG A 100 -11.16 -7.24 -13.46
CA ARG A 100 -12.19 -6.93 -14.46
C ARG A 100 -11.67 -6.01 -15.55
N SER A 101 -11.02 -4.90 -15.16
CA SER A 101 -10.44 -3.93 -16.11
C SER A 101 -9.46 -4.57 -17.09
N LEU A 102 -8.68 -5.56 -16.64
CA LEU A 102 -7.73 -6.28 -17.48
C LEU A 102 -8.36 -7.38 -18.34
N SER A 103 -9.48 -7.95 -17.89
CA SER A 103 -10.20 -9.02 -18.58
C SER A 103 -11.24 -8.53 -19.60
N SER A 104 -11.69 -7.28 -19.51
CA SER A 104 -12.80 -6.78 -20.30
C SER A 104 -12.37 -6.29 -21.69
N SER A 105 -12.32 -7.23 -22.63
CA SER A 105 -13.09 -7.07 -23.86
C SER A 105 -14.55 -7.46 -23.55
N THR A 106 -15.47 -6.50 -23.64
CA THR A 106 -16.91 -6.71 -23.97
C THR A 106 -17.99 -6.93 -22.89
N ILE A 107 -17.75 -6.89 -21.56
CA ILE A 107 -18.88 -6.99 -20.59
C ILE A 107 -18.83 -5.89 -19.51
N ASN A 108 -19.55 -4.80 -19.77
CA ASN A 108 -19.85 -3.74 -18.79
C ASN A 108 -20.83 -4.25 -17.72
N LEU A 109 -20.30 -4.93 -16.70
CA LEU A 109 -21.02 -5.17 -15.45
C LEU A 109 -20.60 -4.10 -14.42
N ASN A 110 -21.29 -2.96 -14.48
CA ASN A 110 -21.24 -1.91 -13.46
C ASN A 110 -21.82 -2.45 -12.14
N CYS A 111 -21.03 -3.18 -11.35
CA CYS A 111 -21.51 -3.80 -10.11
C CYS A 111 -20.92 -3.19 -8.84
N SER A 112 -20.09 -2.16 -8.92
CA SER A 112 -19.50 -1.52 -7.75
C SER A 112 -19.71 -0.02 -7.81
N ASN A 113 -20.41 0.53 -6.82
CA ASN A 113 -20.64 1.97 -6.68
C ASN A 113 -19.27 2.69 -6.61
N PRO A 114 -19.02 3.75 -7.41
CA PRO A 114 -17.76 4.51 -7.38
C PRO A 114 -17.31 4.91 -5.97
N GLY A 115 -18.26 5.22 -5.08
CA GLY A 115 -17.95 5.55 -3.69
C GLY A 115 -17.36 4.38 -2.90
N VAL A 116 -17.84 3.15 -3.14
CA VAL A 116 -17.33 1.93 -2.49
C VAL A 116 -15.93 1.60 -2.99
N ILE A 117 -15.67 1.77 -4.29
CA ILE A 117 -14.34 1.58 -4.86
C ILE A 117 -13.37 2.60 -4.27
N SER A 118 -13.76 3.89 -4.18
CA SER A 118 -12.91 4.92 -3.60
C SER A 118 -12.57 4.61 -2.14
N GLU A 119 -13.56 4.22 -1.34
CA GLU A 119 -13.35 3.85 0.06
C GLU A 119 -12.43 2.65 0.22
N ALA A 120 -12.60 1.62 -0.60
CA ALA A 120 -11.72 0.46 -0.62
C ALA A 120 -10.28 0.86 -0.99
N LYS A 121 -10.09 1.72 -1.99
CA LYS A 121 -8.77 2.27 -2.35
C LYS A 121 -8.15 3.07 -1.21
N SER A 122 -8.94 3.90 -0.53
CA SER A 122 -8.48 4.66 0.64
C SER A 122 -7.98 3.76 1.76
N MET A 123 -8.67 2.66 2.05
CA MET A 123 -8.22 1.69 3.05
C MET A 123 -6.88 1.04 2.67
N VAL A 124 -6.74 0.61 1.41
CA VAL A 124 -5.47 0.03 0.93
C VAL A 124 -4.34 1.06 0.97
N CYS A 125 -4.62 2.31 0.58
CA CYS A 125 -3.63 3.39 0.63
C CYS A 125 -3.27 3.77 2.08
N LEU A 126 -4.20 3.66 3.02
CA LEU A 126 -3.94 3.87 4.45
C LEU A 126 -2.93 2.85 4.97
N GLU A 127 -3.10 1.57 4.65
CA GLU A 127 -2.19 0.52 5.10
C GLU A 127 -0.82 0.63 4.46
N VAL A 128 -0.74 0.87 3.14
CA VAL A 128 0.56 1.02 2.48
C VAL A 128 1.31 2.26 2.97
N MET A 129 0.57 3.33 3.33
CA MET A 129 1.16 4.55 3.89
C MET A 129 1.84 4.29 5.24
N GLN A 130 1.28 3.41 6.09
CA GLN A 130 1.94 3.02 7.34
C GLN A 130 3.31 2.40 7.10
N VAL A 131 3.44 1.63 6.03
CA VAL A 131 4.72 1.04 5.60
C VAL A 131 5.66 2.11 5.07
N PHE A 132 5.18 3.00 4.19
CA PHE A 132 5.99 4.05 3.58
C PHE A 132 6.58 5.02 4.59
N ILE A 133 5.84 5.34 5.66
CA ILE A 133 6.31 6.24 6.72
C ILE A 133 7.56 5.71 7.43
N MET A 134 7.79 4.39 7.41
CA MET A 134 9.01 3.80 7.99
C MET A 134 10.24 3.97 7.08
N CYS A 135 10.07 4.44 5.84
CA CYS A 135 11.10 4.51 4.82
C CYS A 135 11.55 5.97 4.63
N PRO A 136 12.80 6.35 4.94
CA PRO A 136 13.24 7.74 4.79
C PRO A 136 13.08 8.31 3.38
N VAL A 137 13.20 7.45 2.36
CA VAL A 137 13.03 7.78 0.93
C VAL A 137 11.60 8.20 0.58
N PHE A 138 10.61 7.81 1.39
CA PHE A 138 9.23 8.25 1.19
C PHE A 138 9.11 9.78 1.28
N TYR A 139 9.79 10.40 2.25
CA TYR A 139 9.68 11.85 2.47
C TYR A 139 10.28 12.66 1.33
N THR A 140 11.37 12.18 0.72
CA THR A 140 11.97 12.82 -0.47
C THR A 140 11.10 12.65 -1.72
N LEU A 141 10.28 11.60 -1.76
CA LEU A 141 9.40 11.29 -2.90
C LEU A 141 7.94 11.70 -2.65
N ALA A 142 7.64 12.42 -1.57
CA ALA A 142 6.26 12.80 -1.22
C ALA A 142 5.56 13.62 -2.33
N GLU A 143 6.33 14.43 -3.07
CA GLU A 143 5.84 15.23 -4.20
C GLU A 143 5.75 14.44 -5.51
N HIS A 144 6.35 13.24 -5.59
CA HIS A 144 6.27 12.41 -6.79
C HIS A 144 4.79 12.15 -7.12
N PRO A 145 4.33 12.34 -8.37
CA PRO A 145 2.91 12.28 -8.72
C PRO A 145 2.19 11.03 -8.20
N ASN A 146 2.82 9.87 -8.38
CA ASN A 146 2.27 8.58 -7.95
C ASN A 146 2.19 8.44 -6.42
N VAL A 147 3.18 8.96 -5.67
CA VAL A 147 3.19 8.94 -4.21
C VAL A 147 2.17 9.93 -3.66
N ASN A 148 2.06 11.11 -4.26
CA ASN A 148 1.06 12.10 -3.92
C ASN A 148 -0.37 11.58 -4.16
N CYS A 149 -0.60 10.81 -5.23
CA CYS A 149 -1.88 10.12 -5.45
C CYS A 149 -2.22 9.14 -4.31
N ILE A 150 -1.25 8.37 -3.83
CA ILE A 150 -1.43 7.44 -2.71
C ILE A 150 -1.74 8.24 -1.42
N LEU A 151 -0.99 9.30 -1.14
CA LEU A 151 -1.21 10.21 -0.01
C LEU A 151 -2.61 10.82 -0.04
N LYS A 152 -3.01 11.37 -1.18
CA LYS A 152 -4.35 11.93 -1.40
C LYS A 152 -5.43 10.91 -1.17
N GLN A 153 -5.29 9.70 -1.71
CA GLN A 153 -6.28 8.65 -1.54
C GLN A 153 -6.37 8.18 -0.08
N ALA A 154 -5.25 7.99 0.60
CA ALA A 154 -5.19 7.58 2.01
C ALA A 154 -5.85 8.62 2.93
N LEU A 155 -5.63 9.90 2.63
CA LEU A 155 -6.02 11.02 3.48
C LEU A 155 -7.26 11.77 2.99
N GLU A 156 -7.93 11.31 1.92
CA GLU A 156 -9.03 12.01 1.24
C GLU A 156 -10.13 12.47 2.21
N ARG A 157 -10.39 11.67 3.25
CA ARG A 157 -11.41 11.94 4.28
C ARG A 157 -10.84 12.46 5.59
N SER A 158 -9.52 12.67 5.67
CA SER A 158 -8.85 13.12 6.88
C SER A 158 -8.84 14.64 6.99
N PRO A 159 -9.35 15.24 8.08
CA PRO A 159 -9.16 16.66 8.33
C PRO A 159 -7.68 17.04 8.48
N ALA A 160 -6.81 16.07 8.79
CA ALA A 160 -5.36 16.25 8.90
C ALA A 160 -4.64 16.30 7.53
N TYR A 161 -5.34 16.05 6.41
CA TYR A 161 -4.72 16.02 5.08
C TYR A 161 -3.93 17.29 4.77
N ARG A 162 -4.54 18.47 4.94
CA ARG A 162 -3.86 19.75 4.66
C ARG A 162 -2.64 19.95 5.55
N SER A 163 -2.78 19.70 6.85
CA SER A 163 -1.67 19.83 7.80
C SER A 163 -0.51 18.87 7.49
N ILE A 164 -0.79 17.66 7.00
CA ILE A 164 0.24 16.69 6.61
C ILE A 164 0.93 17.13 5.32
N ILE A 165 0.18 17.61 4.32
CA ILE A 165 0.74 18.14 3.09
C ILE A 165 1.61 19.36 3.36
N ASP A 166 1.13 20.32 4.16
CA ASP A 166 1.88 21.52 4.54
C ASP A 166 3.22 21.14 5.21
N VAL A 167 3.20 20.12 6.07
CA VAL A 167 4.40 19.61 6.75
C VAL A 167 5.36 18.91 5.80
N LEU A 168 4.86 18.14 4.82
CA LEU A 168 5.68 17.50 3.79
C LEU A 168 6.30 18.52 2.82
N GLU A 169 5.54 19.55 2.43
CA GLU A 169 6.02 20.63 1.57
C GLU A 169 7.11 21.47 2.27
N ASN A 170 6.92 21.78 3.55
CA ASN A 170 7.94 22.48 4.36
C ASN A 170 9.19 21.62 4.55
N PHE A 171 9.05 20.30 4.71
CA PHE A 171 10.20 19.38 4.80
C PHE A 171 11.05 19.38 3.53
N ASN A 172 10.42 19.40 2.34
CA ASN A 172 11.14 19.47 1.07
C ASN A 172 11.77 20.84 0.79
N ALA A 173 11.16 21.91 1.28
CA ALA A 173 11.76 23.24 1.24
C ALA A 173 13.03 23.31 2.11
N ASP A 174 12.97 22.75 3.32
CA ASP A 174 14.09 22.75 4.28
C ASP A 174 15.25 21.83 3.86
N GLN A 175 14.98 20.75 3.09
CA GLN A 175 16.04 19.92 2.49
C GLN A 175 16.93 20.68 1.50
N LYS A 176 16.46 21.78 0.91
CA LYS A 176 17.29 22.64 0.06
C LYS A 176 18.27 23.50 0.86
N THR A 177 18.16 23.53 2.19
CA THR A 177 18.90 24.43 3.08
C THR A 177 19.86 23.75 4.08
N GLY A 178 19.87 22.41 4.24
CA GLY A 178 20.95 21.71 4.98
C GLY A 178 20.59 20.34 5.59
N GLU A 179 21.60 19.48 5.78
CA GLU A 179 21.46 18.04 6.13
C GLU A 179 21.09 17.72 7.59
N GLN A 180 21.16 18.66 8.55
CA GLN A 180 21.00 18.36 9.99
C GLN A 180 19.54 18.30 10.50
N GLN A 181 18.53 18.69 9.70
CA GLN A 181 17.12 18.71 10.11
C GLN A 181 16.35 17.40 9.84
N LYS A 182 16.93 16.46 9.08
CA LYS A 182 16.31 15.19 8.70
C LYS A 182 15.95 14.30 9.90
N ASP A 183 16.82 14.26 10.91
CA ASP A 183 16.69 13.35 12.05
C ASP A 183 15.60 13.74 13.06
N ILE A 184 15.12 15.00 13.02
CA ILE A 184 14.11 15.51 13.96
C ILE A 184 12.73 15.61 13.32
N LEU A 185 12.66 16.04 12.06
CA LEU A 185 11.38 16.24 11.37
C LEU A 185 10.76 14.93 10.90
N ALA A 186 11.51 14.02 10.27
CA ALA A 186 10.94 12.76 9.76
C ALA A 186 10.20 11.93 10.84
N PRO A 187 10.72 11.77 12.07
CA PRO A 187 9.98 11.11 13.16
C PRO A 187 8.69 11.85 13.54
N MET A 188 8.72 13.18 13.54
CA MET A 188 7.56 14.01 13.87
C MET A 188 6.46 13.91 12.81
N ILE A 189 6.82 13.98 11.52
CA ILE A 189 5.89 13.76 10.40
C ILE A 189 5.33 12.33 10.44
N GLY A 190 6.21 11.34 10.69
CA GLY A 190 5.80 9.96 10.85
C GLY A 190 4.82 9.76 12.00
N ASN A 191 4.98 10.47 13.12
CA ASN A 191 4.05 10.43 14.24
C ASN A 191 2.71 11.09 13.92
N ILE A 192 2.71 12.23 13.23
CA ILE A 192 1.46 12.91 12.78
C ILE A 192 0.70 12.02 11.80
N LEU A 193 1.38 11.43 10.82
CA LEU A 193 0.78 10.49 9.89
C LEU A 193 0.26 9.24 10.62
N LYS A 194 1.03 8.64 11.53
CA LYS A 194 0.57 7.50 12.34
C LYS A 194 -0.68 7.84 13.15
N MET A 195 -0.76 9.04 13.72
CA MET A 195 -1.95 9.50 14.43
C MET A 195 -3.15 9.66 13.49
N ALA A 196 -2.97 10.33 12.35
CA ALA A 196 -4.04 10.51 11.37
C ALA A 196 -4.55 9.18 10.81
N ILE A 197 -3.65 8.23 10.57
CA ILE A 197 -3.99 6.89 10.11
C ILE A 197 -4.79 6.16 11.19
N ARG A 198 -4.33 6.16 12.46
CA ARG A 198 -5.07 5.52 13.57
C ARG A 198 -6.49 6.04 13.72
N THR A 199 -6.73 7.35 13.55
CA THR A 199 -8.07 7.93 13.63
C THR A 199 -8.99 7.48 12.49
N LEU A 200 -8.43 7.08 11.34
CA LEU A 200 -9.20 6.60 10.18
C LEU A 200 -9.40 5.07 10.19
N SER A 201 -8.53 4.34 10.90
CA SER A 201 -8.56 2.89 11.03
C SER A 201 -9.49 2.38 12.14
N THR A 202 -9.82 3.22 13.14
CA THR A 202 -10.83 2.95 14.19
C THR A 202 -12.24 3.23 13.72
#